data_AF-A0A4R9LXC5-F1
#
_entry.id   AF-A0A4R9LXC5-F1
#
_cell.length_a   1.000
_cell.length_b   1.000
_cell.length_c   1.000
_cell.angle_alpha   90.00
_cell.angle_beta   90.00
_cell.angle_gamma   90.00
#
_symmetry.space_group_name_H-M   'P 1'
#
loop_
_entity.id
_entity.type
_entity.pdbx_description
1 polymer ?
#
loop_
_entity_poly.entity_id
_entity_poly.type
_entity_poly.pdbx_seq_one_letter_code
_entity_poly.pdbx_strand_id
1 'polypeptide(L)'
;MRDFSKRFFLLALSALLVASCAEKEKKLFQEGKFWEEKGEKTKALYYYELSLRENSDYPPVLKRMGLLLAESGGSTATSLYYLEKYYKTHKEDQDIQRELFRLYLTTGYEKEALQILEEVRFLGKKEVADFFESTYLCLTRNYKQKDYLQALETNILSNDPYYAPWVRACESKI
;
A
#
# COMPACT_ATOMS: atom_id res chain seq x y z
N MET A 1 30.05 37.40 19.53
CA MET A 1 29.00 36.73 20.33
C MET A 1 27.55 37.05 19.91
N ARG A 2 27.23 38.17 19.23
CA ARG A 2 25.84 38.50 18.82
C ARG A 2 25.25 37.65 17.68
N ASP A 3 26.07 37.08 16.80
CA ASP A 3 25.58 36.30 15.64
C ASP A 3 25.17 34.86 15.97
N PHE A 4 25.81 34.24 16.96
CA PHE A 4 25.51 32.86 17.35
C PHE A 4 24.11 32.73 17.97
N SER A 5 23.73 33.71 18.81
CA SER A 5 22.39 33.78 19.42
C SER A 5 21.28 34.00 18.40
N LYS A 6 21.50 34.81 17.35
CA LYS A 6 20.50 35.03 16.28
C LYS A 6 20.30 33.79 15.41
N ARG A 7 21.38 33.07 15.08
CA ARG A 7 21.30 31.80 14.33
C ARG A 7 20.62 30.71 15.13
N PHE A 8 20.91 30.60 16.43
CA PHE A 8 20.25 29.64 17.32
C PHE A 8 18.75 29.96 17.51
N PHE A 9 18.40 31.25 17.61
CA PHE A 9 17.01 31.69 17.71
C PHE A 9 16.23 31.45 16.41
N LEU A 10 16.84 31.68 15.24
CA LEU A 10 16.24 31.37 13.94
C LEU A 10 16.05 29.87 13.72
N LEU A 11 17.02 29.04 14.13
CA LEU A 11 16.92 27.58 14.06
C LEU A 11 15.83 27.04 15.00
N ALA A 12 15.76 27.55 16.24
CA ALA A 12 14.71 27.17 17.19
C ALA A 12 13.30 27.58 16.71
N LEU A 13 13.16 28.76 16.10
CA LEU A 13 11.89 29.22 15.53
C LEU A 13 11.46 28.38 14.32
N SER A 14 12.40 27.99 13.45
CA SER A 14 12.11 27.08 12.33
C SER A 14 11.73 25.67 12.80
N ALA A 15 12.35 25.17 13.86
CA ALA A 15 12.01 23.87 14.44
C ALA A 15 10.61 23.88 15.11
N LEU A 16 10.23 24.99 15.76
CA LEU A 16 8.91 25.16 16.37
C LEU A 16 7.78 25.25 15.32
N LEU A 17 8.04 25.91 14.17
CA LEU A 17 7.08 25.97 13.07
C LEU A 17 6.83 24.58 12.46
N VAL A 18 7.89 23.80 12.21
CA VAL A 18 7.79 22.43 11.69
C VAL A 18 7.06 21.50 12.67
N ALA A 19 7.33 21.62 13.98
CA ALA A 19 6.67 20.81 15.00
C ALA A 19 5.15 21.09 15.11
N SER A 20 4.72 22.35 14.95
CA SER A 20 3.29 22.71 15.01
C SER A 20 2.48 22.23 13.80
N CYS A 21 3.12 22.11 12.64
CA CYS A 21 2.49 21.57 11.44
C CYS A 21 2.30 20.04 11.51
N ALA A 22 3.20 19.33 12.20
CA ALA A 22 3.23 17.87 12.30
C ALA A 22 2.16 17.24 13.22
N GLU A 23 1.36 18.06 13.90
CA GLU A 23 0.29 17.58 14.79
C GLU A 23 -1.10 17.61 14.13
N LYS A 24 -1.30 18.49 13.15
CA LYS A 24 -2.62 18.72 12.54
C LYS A 24 -3.00 17.61 11.57
N GLU A 25 -2.08 17.14 10.74
CA GLU A 25 -2.29 15.97 9.86
C GLU A 25 -2.60 14.73 10.69
N LYS A 26 -1.92 14.55 11.84
CA LYS A 26 -2.14 13.41 12.73
C LYS A 26 -3.56 13.42 13.31
N LYS A 27 -4.04 14.59 13.76
CA LYS A 27 -5.42 14.73 14.27
C LYS A 27 -6.45 14.43 13.18
N LEU A 28 -6.26 14.97 11.97
CA LEU A 28 -7.13 14.72 10.82
C LEU A 28 -7.12 13.24 10.43
N PHE A 29 -5.97 12.57 10.51
CA PHE A 29 -5.86 11.13 10.29
C PHE A 29 -6.66 10.32 11.32
N GLN A 30 -6.60 10.66 12.60
CA GLN A 30 -7.41 9.97 13.63
C GLN A 30 -8.90 10.16 13.40
N GLU A 31 -9.33 11.35 12.97
CA GLU A 31 -10.72 11.60 12.60
C GLU A 31 -11.14 10.76 11.40
N GLY A 32 -10.30 10.67 10.36
CA GLY A 32 -10.55 9.80 9.21
C GLY A 32 -10.68 8.32 9.60
N LYS A 33 -9.79 7.83 10.48
CA LYS A 33 -9.89 6.48 11.05
C LYS A 33 -11.19 6.26 11.81
N PHE A 34 -11.62 7.22 12.63
CA PHE A 34 -12.87 7.13 13.37
C PHE A 34 -14.07 6.93 12.42
N TRP A 35 -14.15 7.71 11.35
CA TRP A 35 -15.22 7.56 10.36
C TRP A 35 -15.10 6.25 9.56
N GLU A 36 -13.89 5.81 9.25
CA GLU A 36 -13.66 4.52 8.59
C GLU A 36 -14.17 3.35 9.44
N GLU A 37 -13.86 3.34 10.74
CA GLU A 37 -14.32 2.33 11.70
C GLU A 37 -15.85 2.33 11.88
N LYS A 38 -16.52 3.46 11.60
CA LYS A 38 -17.98 3.57 11.54
C LYS A 38 -18.59 3.11 10.21
N GLY A 39 -17.77 2.73 9.23
CA GLY A 39 -18.20 2.37 7.88
C GLY A 39 -18.49 3.57 6.96
N GLU A 40 -18.24 4.79 7.43
CA GLU A 40 -18.53 6.04 6.71
C GLU A 40 -17.37 6.41 5.78
N LYS A 41 -17.14 5.58 4.74
CA LYS A 41 -15.98 5.66 3.84
C LYS A 41 -15.77 7.04 3.22
N THR A 42 -16.83 7.71 2.77
CA THR A 42 -16.74 9.06 2.18
C THR A 42 -16.20 10.09 3.16
N LYS A 43 -16.61 10.03 4.44
CA LYS A 43 -16.11 10.93 5.47
C LYS A 43 -14.67 10.62 5.83
N ALA A 44 -14.30 9.33 5.88
CA ALA A 44 -12.92 8.92 6.09
C ALA A 44 -11.98 9.50 5.03
N LEU A 45 -12.35 9.34 3.75
CA LEU A 45 -11.59 9.88 2.61
C LEU A 45 -11.46 11.40 2.69
N TYR A 46 -12.53 12.11 3.05
CA TYR A 46 -12.49 13.57 3.26
C TYR A 46 -11.44 13.99 4.31
N TYR A 47 -11.41 13.34 5.46
CA TYR A 47 -10.43 13.67 6.51
C TYR A 47 -9.00 13.25 6.15
N TYR A 48 -8.84 12.16 5.40
CA TYR A 48 -7.55 11.77 4.84
C TYR A 48 -7.04 12.80 3.83
N GLU A 49 -7.89 13.33 2.96
CA GLU A 49 -7.52 14.42 2.05
C GLU A 49 -7.11 15.67 2.82
N LEU A 50 -7.86 16.07 3.86
CA LEU A 50 -7.47 17.20 4.70
C LEU A 50 -6.11 16.97 5.35
N SER A 51 -5.86 15.75 5.86
CA SER A 51 -4.56 15.40 6.45
C SER A 51 -3.41 15.54 5.43
N LEU A 52 -3.60 15.06 4.20
CA LEU A 52 -2.62 15.20 3.12
C LEU A 52 -2.43 16.64 2.63
N ARG A 53 -3.42 17.53 2.82
CA ARG A 53 -3.24 18.97 2.56
C ARG A 53 -2.30 19.62 3.57
N GLU A 54 -2.30 19.15 4.82
CA GLU A 54 -1.36 19.63 5.84
C GLU A 54 0.03 19.01 5.66
N ASN A 55 0.09 17.71 5.34
CA ASN A 55 1.33 17.00 5.08
C ASN A 55 1.14 15.96 3.96
N SER A 56 1.56 16.33 2.75
CA SER A 56 1.32 15.51 1.55
C SER A 56 2.05 14.17 1.53
N ASP A 57 3.03 14.00 2.41
CA ASP A 57 3.87 12.81 2.51
C ASP A 57 3.58 12.01 3.78
N TYR A 58 2.50 12.31 4.52
CA TYR A 58 2.21 11.66 5.80
C TYR A 58 1.93 10.16 5.62
N PRO A 59 2.86 9.26 6.00
CA PRO A 59 2.79 7.86 5.58
C PRO A 59 1.55 7.09 6.04
N PRO A 60 1.06 7.26 7.28
CA PRO A 60 -0.16 6.58 7.72
C PRO A 60 -1.37 6.85 6.83
N VAL A 61 -1.50 8.07 6.32
CA VAL A 61 -2.61 8.45 5.45
C VAL A 61 -2.39 7.95 4.03
N LEU A 62 -1.17 8.05 3.48
CA LEU A 62 -0.88 7.46 2.17
C LEU A 62 -1.26 5.98 2.12
N LYS A 63 -0.86 5.20 3.13
CA LYS A 63 -1.24 3.78 3.27
C LYS A 63 -2.76 3.60 3.37
N ARG A 64 -3.43 4.23 4.34
CA ARG A 64 -4.88 4.01 4.56
C ARG A 64 -5.73 4.51 3.39
N MET A 65 -5.43 5.69 2.85
CA MET A 65 -6.12 6.25 1.68
C MET A 65 -5.99 5.31 0.48
N GLY A 66 -4.77 4.84 0.18
CA GLY A 66 -4.51 3.91 -0.91
C GLY A 66 -5.30 2.60 -0.76
N LEU A 67 -5.27 1.98 0.42
CA LEU A 67 -5.99 0.73 0.70
C LEU A 67 -7.51 0.91 0.62
N LEU A 68 -8.06 1.96 1.23
CA LEU A 68 -9.51 2.21 1.23
C LEU A 68 -10.04 2.48 -0.18
N LEU A 69 -9.25 3.17 -1.03
CA LEU A 69 -9.59 3.37 -2.43
C LEU A 69 -9.50 2.08 -3.25
N ALA A 70 -8.54 1.19 -2.95
CA ALA A 70 -8.40 -0.10 -3.62
C ALA A 70 -9.62 -1.02 -3.42
N GLU A 71 -10.24 -0.96 -2.23
CA GLU A 71 -11.46 -1.71 -1.91
C GLU A 71 -12.67 -1.27 -2.75
N SER A 72 -12.70 -0.01 -3.20
CA SER A 72 -13.85 0.56 -3.89
C SER A 72 -13.93 0.18 -5.38
N GLY A 73 -12.86 -0.38 -5.96
CA GLY A 73 -12.77 -0.79 -7.38
C GLY A 73 -12.80 0.33 -8.42
N GLY A 74 -13.46 1.46 -8.14
CA GLY A 74 -13.58 2.61 -9.05
C GLY A 74 -12.45 3.62 -8.97
N SER A 75 -11.51 3.47 -8.03
CA SER A 75 -10.46 4.45 -7.74
C SER A 75 -9.05 3.89 -7.91
N THR A 76 -8.87 2.91 -8.81
CA THR A 76 -7.61 2.16 -8.95
C THR A 76 -6.39 3.03 -9.22
N ALA A 77 -6.47 4.00 -10.14
CA ALA A 77 -5.33 4.88 -10.44
C ALA A 77 -4.93 5.73 -9.22
N THR A 78 -5.92 6.28 -8.51
CA THR A 78 -5.68 7.07 -7.29
C THR A 78 -5.14 6.21 -6.14
N SER A 79 -5.62 4.97 -6.04
CA SER A 79 -5.10 4.00 -5.08
C SER A 79 -3.61 3.69 -5.35
N LEU A 80 -3.27 3.33 -6.60
CA LEU A 80 -1.89 3.10 -7.03
C LEU A 80 -0.99 4.28 -6.69
N TYR A 81 -1.42 5.51 -7.02
CA TYR A 81 -0.65 6.72 -6.70
C TYR A 81 -0.27 6.82 -5.21
N TYR A 82 -1.22 6.65 -4.29
CA TYR A 82 -0.94 6.75 -2.86
C TYR A 82 -0.12 5.57 -2.32
N LEU A 83 -0.41 4.36 -2.79
CA LEU A 83 0.32 3.15 -2.38
C LEU A 83 1.77 3.16 -2.88
N GLU A 84 2.01 3.55 -4.13
CA GLU A 84 3.35 3.73 -4.68
C GLU A 84 4.13 4.78 -3.90
N LYS A 85 3.47 5.91 -3.58
CA LYS A 85 4.10 6.97 -2.80
C LYS A 85 4.51 6.49 -1.40
N TYR A 86 3.65 5.72 -0.73
CA TYR A 86 3.98 5.09 0.55
C TYR A 86 5.12 4.06 0.42
N TYR A 87 5.06 3.23 -0.63
CA TYR A 87 5.97 2.11 -0.86
C TYR A 87 7.42 2.55 -1.10
N LYS A 88 7.63 3.75 -1.69
CA LYS A 88 8.97 4.32 -1.91
C LYS A 88 9.87 4.32 -0.68
N THR A 89 9.30 4.42 0.53
CA THR A 89 10.06 4.45 1.79
C THR A 89 9.74 3.29 2.74
N HIS A 90 8.84 2.38 2.35
CA HIS A 90 8.38 1.25 3.18
C HIS A 90 8.32 -0.03 2.33
N LYS A 91 9.44 -0.35 1.67
CA LYS A 91 9.50 -1.42 0.69
C LYS A 91 9.26 -2.80 1.28
N GLU A 92 9.46 -2.95 2.58
CA GLU A 92 9.27 -4.16 3.37
C GLU A 92 7.83 -4.41 3.81
N ASP A 93 6.92 -3.45 3.61
CA ASP A 93 5.52 -3.59 4.00
C ASP A 93 4.80 -4.59 3.08
N GLN A 94 4.72 -5.84 3.55
CA GLN A 94 4.15 -6.97 2.81
C GLN A 94 2.69 -6.74 2.40
N ASP A 95 1.90 -6.00 3.19
CA ASP A 95 0.51 -5.70 2.83
C ASP A 95 0.45 -4.82 1.59
N ILE A 96 1.38 -3.88 1.48
CA ILE A 96 1.45 -2.93 0.36
C ILE A 96 2.09 -3.60 -0.86
N GLN A 97 3.10 -4.45 -0.67
CA GLN A 97 3.61 -5.30 -1.75
C GLN A 97 2.48 -6.14 -2.36
N ARG A 98 1.69 -6.83 -1.52
CA ARG A 98 0.54 -7.64 -1.96
C ARG A 98 -0.48 -6.80 -2.71
N GLU A 99 -0.85 -5.65 -2.18
CA GLU A 99 -1.88 -4.81 -2.79
C GLU A 99 -1.42 -4.19 -4.10
N LEU A 100 -0.20 -3.67 -4.17
CA LEU A 100 0.38 -3.16 -5.42
C LEU A 100 0.48 -4.27 -6.47
N PHE A 101 0.98 -5.45 -6.10
CA PHE A 101 1.05 -6.60 -7.00
C PHE A 101 -0.32 -6.96 -7.58
N ARG A 102 -1.36 -7.03 -6.73
CA ARG A 102 -2.76 -7.27 -7.15
C ARG A 102 -3.25 -6.21 -8.13
N LEU A 103 -3.10 -4.94 -7.77
CA LEU A 103 -3.58 -3.82 -8.57
C LEU A 103 -2.89 -3.79 -9.93
N TYR A 104 -1.57 -3.97 -9.96
CA TYR A 104 -0.81 -4.02 -11.20
C TYR A 104 -1.23 -5.18 -12.11
N LEU A 105 -1.35 -6.41 -11.58
CA LEU A 105 -1.80 -7.56 -12.38
C LEU A 105 -3.21 -7.35 -12.95
N THR A 106 -4.13 -6.82 -12.15
CA THR A 106 -5.53 -6.64 -12.57
C THR A 106 -5.74 -5.47 -13.53
N THR A 107 -4.77 -4.55 -13.62
CA THR A 107 -4.82 -3.41 -14.54
C THR A 107 -3.90 -3.54 -15.75
N GLY A 108 -3.12 -4.63 -15.84
CA GLY A 108 -2.23 -4.90 -16.97
C GLY A 108 -0.85 -4.25 -16.87
N TYR A 109 -0.49 -3.66 -15.72
CA TYR A 109 0.86 -3.15 -15.43
C TYR A 109 1.80 -4.31 -15.06
N GLU A 110 2.00 -5.23 -16.00
CA GLU A 110 2.71 -6.49 -15.76
C GLU A 110 4.17 -6.27 -15.33
N LYS A 111 4.84 -5.26 -15.89
CA LYS A 111 6.25 -4.97 -15.57
C LYS A 111 6.40 -4.55 -14.11
N GLU A 112 5.49 -3.71 -13.64
CA GLU A 112 5.44 -3.20 -12.28
C GLU A 112 5.10 -4.33 -11.28
N ALA A 113 4.19 -5.23 -11.65
CA ALA A 113 3.92 -6.44 -10.86
C ALA A 113 5.18 -7.33 -10.74
N LEU A 114 5.90 -7.55 -11.85
CA LEU A 114 7.14 -8.33 -11.85
C LEU A 114 8.24 -7.66 -11.02
N GLN A 115 8.32 -6.33 -11.02
CA GLN A 115 9.25 -5.61 -10.14
C GLN A 115 8.94 -5.89 -8.67
N ILE A 116 7.67 -5.85 -8.24
CA ILE A 116 7.31 -6.20 -6.86
C ILE A 116 7.70 -7.64 -6.55
N LEU A 117 7.44 -8.59 -7.46
CA LEU A 117 7.85 -10.00 -7.28
C LEU A 117 9.36 -10.15 -7.13
N GLU A 118 10.15 -9.44 -7.93
CA GLU A 118 11.61 -9.42 -7.79
C GLU A 118 12.03 -8.89 -6.43
N GLU A 119 11.49 -7.74 -5.99
CA GLU A 119 11.81 -7.17 -4.67
C GLU A 119 11.45 -8.14 -3.52
N VAL A 120 10.30 -8.82 -3.60
CA VAL A 120 9.89 -9.84 -2.62
C VAL A 120 10.82 -11.07 -2.64
N ARG A 121 11.30 -11.51 -3.81
CA ARG A 121 12.28 -12.61 -3.91
C ARG A 121 13.60 -12.28 -3.22
N PHE A 122 14.06 -11.03 -3.29
CA PHE A 122 15.34 -10.62 -2.73
C PHE A 122 15.27 -10.26 -1.24
N LEU A 123 14.18 -9.63 -0.79
CA LEU A 123 14.07 -9.03 0.55
C LEU A 123 13.00 -9.67 1.43
N GLY A 124 12.06 -10.39 0.83
CA GLY A 124 10.89 -10.93 1.50
C GLY A 124 11.06 -12.36 1.99
N LYS A 125 9.94 -12.95 2.38
CA LYS A 125 9.87 -14.36 2.78
C LYS A 125 9.65 -15.24 1.55
N LYS A 126 10.33 -16.38 1.50
CA LYS A 126 10.27 -17.31 0.37
C LYS A 126 8.83 -17.72 0.04
N GLU A 127 8.03 -18.04 1.05
CA GLU A 127 6.64 -18.47 0.88
C GLU A 127 5.76 -17.40 0.21
N VAL A 128 6.05 -16.11 0.44
CA VAL A 128 5.33 -14.98 -0.18
C VAL A 128 5.77 -14.85 -1.64
N ALA A 129 7.07 -14.96 -1.90
CA ALA A 129 7.62 -14.95 -3.26
C ALA A 129 7.04 -16.09 -4.10
N ASP A 130 7.04 -17.31 -3.56
CA ASP A 130 6.50 -18.51 -4.19
C ASP A 130 4.99 -18.34 -4.49
N PHE A 131 4.24 -17.70 -3.58
CA PHE A 131 2.81 -17.40 -3.79
C PHE A 131 2.59 -16.37 -4.90
N PHE A 132 3.34 -15.26 -4.89
CA PHE A 132 3.24 -14.21 -5.92
C PHE A 132 3.61 -14.77 -7.29
N GLU A 133 4.67 -15.56 -7.38
CA GLU A 133 5.11 -16.22 -8.61
C GLU A 133 4.04 -17.17 -9.16
N SER A 134 3.51 -18.06 -8.32
CA SER A 134 2.46 -19.01 -8.73
C SER A 134 1.19 -18.28 -9.18
N THR A 135 0.86 -17.17 -8.51
CA THR A 135 -0.26 -16.30 -8.89
C THR A 135 -0.04 -15.66 -10.26
N TYR A 136 1.12 -15.02 -10.45
CA TYR A 136 1.49 -14.41 -11.73
C TYR A 136 1.42 -15.43 -12.86
N LEU A 137 2.04 -16.60 -12.68
CA LEU A 137 2.07 -17.64 -13.69
C LEU A 137 0.67 -18.16 -14.00
N CYS A 138 -0.17 -18.44 -13.00
CA CYS A 138 -1.53 -18.90 -13.25
C CYS A 138 -2.39 -17.85 -13.96
N LEU A 139 -2.30 -16.58 -13.56
CA LEU A 139 -3.17 -15.53 -14.09
C LEU A 139 -2.72 -15.00 -15.46
N THR A 140 -1.43 -15.09 -15.80
CA THR A 140 -0.90 -14.49 -17.04
C THR A 140 -0.52 -15.52 -18.10
N ARG A 141 -0.29 -16.79 -17.73
CA ARG A 141 0.14 -17.84 -18.67
C ARG A 141 -1.01 -18.78 -19.01
N ASN A 142 -0.99 -19.27 -20.25
CA ASN A 142 -2.00 -20.17 -20.79
C ASN A 142 -1.53 -21.64 -20.82
N TYR A 143 -0.61 -22.01 -19.95
CA TYR A 143 -0.11 -23.38 -19.83
C TYR A 143 0.09 -23.75 -18.35
N LYS A 144 -0.05 -25.04 -18.02
CA LYS A 144 0.19 -25.59 -16.66
C LYS A 144 -0.62 -24.90 -15.55
N GLN A 145 -1.77 -24.32 -15.84
CA GLN A 145 -2.59 -23.61 -14.83
C GLN A 145 -2.99 -24.52 -13.66
N LYS A 146 -3.26 -25.81 -13.92
CA LYS A 146 -3.53 -26.80 -12.86
C LYS A 146 -2.34 -26.98 -11.92
N ASP A 147 -1.10 -27.00 -12.44
CA ASP A 147 0.10 -27.12 -11.62
C ASP A 147 0.31 -25.86 -10.76
N TYR A 148 0.06 -24.67 -11.33
CA TYR A 148 0.16 -23.41 -10.61
C TYR A 148 -0.94 -23.26 -9.55
N LEU A 149 -2.17 -23.69 -9.84
CA LEU A 149 -3.24 -23.74 -8.84
C LEU A 149 -2.86 -24.66 -7.69
N GLN A 150 -2.37 -25.87 -7.99
CA GLN A 150 -1.93 -26.81 -6.94
C GLN A 150 -0.83 -26.22 -6.05
N ALA A 151 0.10 -25.45 -6.63
CA ALA A 151 1.14 -24.75 -5.88
C ALA A 151 0.55 -23.64 -4.98
N LEU A 152 -0.48 -22.93 -5.45
CA LEU A 152 -1.19 -21.93 -4.65
C LEU A 152 -1.96 -22.57 -3.50
N GLU A 153 -2.73 -23.63 -3.74
CA GLU A 153 -3.54 -24.32 -2.73
C GLU A 153 -2.71 -24.90 -1.58
N THR A 154 -1.50 -25.40 -1.90
CA THR A 154 -0.58 -26.01 -0.92
C THR A 154 0.29 -25.00 -0.19
N ASN A 155 0.32 -23.74 -0.63
CA ASN A 155 1.04 -22.67 0.06
C ASN A 155 0.32 -22.30 1.37
N ILE A 156 1.08 -22.00 2.42
CA ILE A 156 0.53 -21.65 3.74
C ILE A 156 -0.39 -20.42 3.73
N LEU A 157 -0.25 -19.55 2.72
CA LEU A 157 -1.05 -18.34 2.55
C LEU A 157 -2.40 -18.60 1.88
N SER A 158 -2.66 -19.81 1.36
CA SER A 158 -3.87 -20.10 0.57
C SER A 158 -5.18 -19.81 1.29
N ASN A 159 -5.20 -20.02 2.60
CA ASN A 159 -6.38 -19.79 3.46
C ASN A 159 -6.42 -18.39 4.09
N ASP A 160 -5.38 -17.57 3.92
CA ASP A 160 -5.39 -16.20 4.41
C ASP A 160 -6.43 -15.38 3.64
N PRO A 161 -7.36 -14.67 4.29
CA PRO A 161 -8.41 -13.91 3.62
C PRO A 161 -7.92 -12.90 2.58
N TYR A 162 -6.70 -12.38 2.73
CA TYR A 162 -6.11 -11.43 1.79
C TYR A 162 -5.53 -12.10 0.53
N TYR A 163 -5.23 -13.40 0.59
CA TYR A 163 -4.58 -14.16 -0.49
C TYR A 163 -5.54 -15.16 -1.15
N ALA A 164 -6.50 -15.72 -0.41
CA ALA A 164 -7.53 -16.63 -0.90
C ALA A 164 -8.30 -16.13 -2.14
N PRO A 165 -8.56 -14.82 -2.35
CA PRO A 165 -9.14 -14.34 -3.60
C PRO A 165 -8.30 -14.67 -4.85
N TRP A 166 -6.98 -14.79 -4.75
CA TRP A 166 -6.10 -15.07 -5.89
C TRP A 166 -6.12 -16.55 -6.28
N VAL A 167 -6.25 -17.44 -5.29
CA VAL A 167 -6.46 -18.87 -5.53
C VAL A 167 -7.75 -19.06 -6.34
N ARG A 168 -8.85 -18.45 -5.88
CA ARG A 168 -10.15 -18.47 -6.60
C ARG A 168 -10.09 -17.83 -7.99
N ALA A 169 -9.31 -16.77 -8.16
CA ALA A 169 -9.11 -16.16 -9.47
C ALA A 169 -8.37 -17.12 -10.43
N CYS A 170 -7.38 -17.85 -9.92
CA CYS A 170 -6.67 -18.88 -10.67
C CYS A 170 -7.57 -20.08 -11.01
N GLU A 171 -8.38 -20.57 -10.07
CA GLU A 171 -9.39 -21.61 -10.29
C GLU A 171 -10.34 -21.25 -11.45
N SER A 172 -10.76 -19.99 -11.52
CA SER A 172 -11.69 -19.52 -12.56
C SER A 172 -11.12 -19.52 -14.00
N LYS A 173 -9.80 -19.73 -14.15
CA LYS A 173 -9.12 -19.83 -15.45
C LYS A 173 -9.00 -21.26 -16.00
N ILE A 174 -9.36 -22.27 -15.22
CA ILE A 174 -9.25 -23.69 -15.56
C ILE A 174 -10.60 -24.22 -16.04
#